data_AF-A0A0H4XA30-F1
#
_entry.id   AF-A0A0H4XA30-F1
#
_cell.length_a   1.000
_cell.length_b   1.000
_cell.length_c   1.000
_cell.angle_alpha   90.00
_cell.angle_beta   90.00
_cell.angle_gamma   90.00
#
_symmetry.space_group_name_H-M   'P 1'
#
loop_
_entity.id
_entity.type
_entity.pdbx_description
1 polymer ?
#
loop_
_entity_poly.entity_id
_entity_poly.type
_entity_poly.pdbx_seq_one_letter_code
_entity_poly.pdbx_strand_id
1 'polypeptide(L)'
;MSMASTTTNPTSPLFAAEQYMQQRYGVKSDGLVLPQDAFIPGSKAVTLSGIDHLDSTGTTLNPFKPYQPEDLTLSLVAMALNMPKGS
;
A
#
# COMPACT_ATOMS: atom_id res chain seq x y z
N MET A 1 -8.54 2.82 10.86
CA MET A 1 -8.46 2.71 9.39
C MET A 1 -7.09 2.15 9.08
N SER A 2 -6.98 1.16 8.19
CA SER A 2 -5.70 0.61 7.75
C SER A 2 -5.53 0.75 6.24
N MET A 3 -4.29 0.84 5.77
CA MET A 3 -3.95 0.87 4.35
C MET A 3 -3.06 -0.34 4.04
N ALA A 4 -3.38 -1.05 2.97
CA ALA A 4 -2.55 -2.13 2.45
C ALA A 4 -2.18 -1.83 0.99
N SER A 5 -0.97 -2.21 0.61
CA SER A 5 -0.39 -2.01 -0.72
C SER A 5 -0.20 -3.34 -1.42
N THR A 6 -0.42 -3.35 -2.73
CA THR A 6 -0.10 -4.49 -3.61
C THR A 6 0.44 -3.96 -4.91
N THR A 7 1.64 -4.35 -5.33
CA THR A 7 2.10 -3.93 -6.65
C THR A 7 3.15 -4.81 -7.28
N THR A 8 3.11 -4.83 -8.61
CA THR A 8 4.22 -5.04 -9.53
C THR A 8 4.60 -3.68 -10.12
N ASN A 9 5.42 -2.88 -9.44
CA ASN A 9 6.00 -1.66 -10.02
C ASN A 9 7.41 -1.99 -10.54
N PRO A 10 7.62 -2.20 -11.86
CA PRO A 10 8.90 -2.66 -12.40
C PRO A 10 10.04 -1.65 -12.24
N THR A 11 9.70 -0.39 -11.97
CA THR A 11 10.67 0.70 -11.76
C THR A 11 11.10 0.83 -10.29
N SER A 12 10.46 0.07 -9.40
CA SER A 12 10.75 0.07 -7.99
C SER A 12 12.00 -0.76 -7.65
N PRO A 13 12.86 -0.28 -6.73
CA PRO A 13 13.88 -1.11 -6.11
C PRO A 13 13.32 -2.36 -5.41
N LEU A 14 12.05 -2.33 -4.98
CA LEU A 14 11.39 -3.45 -4.31
C LEU A 14 10.79 -4.48 -5.27
N PHE A 15 10.82 -4.23 -6.58
CA PHE A 15 10.26 -5.13 -7.59
C PHE A 15 10.88 -6.54 -7.52
N ALA A 16 12.19 -6.64 -7.31
CA ALA A 16 12.87 -7.92 -7.21
C ALA A 16 12.40 -8.75 -5.99
N ALA A 17 12.12 -8.08 -4.86
CA ALA A 17 11.62 -8.72 -3.67
C ALA A 17 10.17 -9.19 -3.84
N GLU A 18 9.33 -8.40 -4.50
CA GLU A 18 7.97 -8.81 -4.84
C GLU A 18 7.96 -10.01 -5.80
N GLN A 19 8.76 -9.96 -6.87
CA GLN A 19 8.86 -11.07 -7.82
C GLN A 19 9.34 -12.34 -7.14
N TYR A 20 10.28 -12.24 -6.21
CA TYR A 20 10.72 -13.39 -5.42
C TYR A 20 9.57 -13.99 -4.62
N MET A 21 8.79 -13.16 -3.91
CA MET A 21 7.64 -13.63 -3.12
C MET A 21 6.58 -14.31 -4.01
N GLN A 22 6.30 -13.73 -5.17
CA GLN A 22 5.37 -14.29 -6.14
C GLN A 22 5.88 -15.61 -6.74
N GLN A 23 7.16 -15.70 -7.11
CA GLN A 23 7.73 -16.91 -7.71
C GLN A 23 7.92 -18.04 -6.71
N ARG A 24 8.35 -17.72 -5.48
CA ARG A 24 8.71 -18.72 -4.46
C ARG A 24 7.51 -19.21 -3.66
N TYR A 25 6.54 -18.33 -3.40
CA TYR A 25 5.41 -18.58 -2.50
C TYR A 25 4.05 -18.36 -3.14
N GLY A 26 3.98 -17.84 -4.38
CA GLY A 26 2.71 -17.62 -5.09
C GLY A 26 1.88 -16.45 -4.57
N VAL A 27 2.46 -15.59 -3.72
CA VAL A 27 1.77 -14.50 -3.04
C VAL A 27 2.19 -13.14 -3.58
N LYS A 28 1.21 -12.26 -3.74
CA LYS A 28 1.43 -10.85 -4.08
C LYS A 28 1.79 -10.05 -2.83
N SER A 29 2.72 -9.12 -2.96
CA SER A 29 3.15 -8.22 -1.88
C SER A 29 3.37 -6.81 -2.41
N ASP A 30 3.69 -5.88 -1.52
CA ASP A 30 4.24 -4.56 -1.89
C ASP A 30 5.78 -4.56 -1.96
N GLY A 31 6.38 -5.76 -1.98
CA GLY A 31 7.81 -5.99 -1.95
C GLY A 31 8.39 -6.30 -0.58
N LEU A 32 7.71 -5.94 0.52
CA LEU A 32 8.18 -6.23 1.89
C LEU A 32 7.12 -6.91 2.77
N VAL A 33 5.85 -6.54 2.61
CA VAL A 33 4.75 -6.97 3.48
C VAL A 33 3.62 -7.58 2.64
N LEU A 34 3.01 -8.66 3.14
CA LEU A 34 1.82 -9.22 2.53
C LEU A 34 0.60 -8.36 2.87
N PRO A 35 -0.38 -8.19 1.95
CA PRO A 35 -1.56 -7.38 2.22
C PRO A 35 -2.38 -7.86 3.41
N GLN A 36 -2.39 -9.18 3.63
CA GLN A 36 -3.05 -9.80 4.78
C GLN A 36 -2.38 -9.46 6.12
N ASP A 37 -1.06 -9.22 6.11
CA ASP A 37 -0.30 -8.85 7.30
C ASP A 37 -0.34 -7.33 7.55
N ALA A 38 -0.66 -6.54 6.52
CA ALA A 38 -0.91 -5.10 6.60
C ALA A 38 -2.35 -4.75 7.04
N PHE A 39 -3.21 -5.76 7.21
CA PHE A 39 -4.61 -5.57 7.61
C PHE A 39 -4.77 -5.58 9.13
N ILE A 40 -5.50 -4.60 9.68
CA ILE A 40 -5.86 -4.54 11.10
C ILE A 40 -7.31 -5.04 11.28
N PRO A 41 -7.54 -6.17 11.99
CA PRO A 41 -8.88 -6.69 12.25
C PRO A 41 -9.80 -5.69 12.94
N GLY A 42 -11.07 -5.65 12.51
CA GLY A 42 -12.07 -4.71 13.04
C GLY A 42 -11.92 -3.26 12.54
N SER A 43 -10.89 -2.97 11.73
CA SER A 43 -10.73 -1.67 11.09
C SER A 43 -11.35 -1.65 9.69
N LYS A 44 -11.75 -0.46 9.20
CA LYS A 44 -11.96 -0.28 7.76
C LYS A 44 -10.61 -0.21 7.07
N ALA A 45 -10.40 -1.10 6.11
CA ALA A 45 -9.17 -1.20 5.33
C ALA A 45 -9.37 -0.68 3.90
N VAL A 46 -8.36 -0.01 3.38
CA VAL A 46 -8.28 0.40 1.98
C VAL A 46 -7.06 -0.27 1.37
N THR A 47 -7.26 -1.05 0.32
CA THR A 47 -6.16 -1.68 -0.42
C THR A 47 -5.94 -0.92 -1.72
N LEU A 48 -4.72 -0.46 -1.93
CA LEU A 48 -4.33 0.25 -3.15
C LEU A 48 -3.43 -0.63 -4.01
N SER A 49 -3.75 -0.66 -5.30
CA SER A 49 -2.92 -1.31 -6.31
C SER A 49 -1.96 -0.31 -6.94
N GLY A 50 -0.79 -0.79 -7.36
CA GLY A 50 0.17 0.02 -8.12
C GLY A 50 1.15 0.82 -7.26
N ILE A 51 1.07 0.71 -5.92
CA ILE A 51 2.04 1.29 -4.99
C ILE A 51 2.80 0.20 -4.26
N ASP A 52 4.11 0.39 -4.12
CA ASP A 52 4.96 -0.47 -3.29
C ASP A 52 5.15 0.13 -1.89
N HIS A 53 5.88 -0.60 -1.05
CA HIS A 53 6.14 -0.18 0.32
C HIS A 53 6.86 1.17 0.41
N LEU A 54 7.71 1.46 -0.58
CA LEU A 54 8.57 2.63 -0.65
C LEU A 54 7.81 3.88 -1.16
N ASP A 55 6.81 3.70 -2.02
CA ASP A 55 5.90 4.76 -2.47
C ASP A 55 5.04 5.28 -1.30
N SER A 56 4.80 4.46 -0.27
CA SER A 56 3.95 4.81 0.88
C SER A 56 4.63 5.76 1.88
N THR A 57 5.96 5.82 1.91
CA THR A 57 6.73 6.58 2.93
C THR A 57 7.23 7.94 2.43
N GLY A 58 7.02 8.27 1.15
CA GLY A 58 7.45 9.53 0.55
C GLY A 58 8.96 9.71 0.35
N THR A 59 9.77 8.76 0.81
CA THR A 59 11.24 8.80 0.76
C THR A 59 11.83 8.42 -0.59
N THR A 60 11.01 8.04 -1.57
CA THR A 60 11.51 7.63 -2.90
C THR A 60 11.65 8.76 -3.90
N LEU A 61 12.80 8.76 -4.58
CA LEU A 61 13.02 9.44 -5.87
C LEU A 61 12.43 8.61 -7.02
N ASN A 62 11.21 8.08 -6.86
CA ASN A 62 10.50 7.46 -7.97
C ASN A 62 9.72 8.58 -8.70
N PRO A 63 10.10 9.01 -9.92
CA PRO A 63 9.36 10.05 -10.62
C PRO A 63 8.03 9.53 -11.22
N PHE A 64 7.78 8.22 -11.19
CA PHE A 64 6.61 7.57 -11.78
C PHE A 64 5.60 7.07 -10.74
N LYS A 65 5.60 7.65 -9.54
CA LYS A 65 4.61 7.28 -8.51
C LYS A 65 3.21 7.62 -9.01
N PRO A 66 2.24 6.70 -8.94
CA PRO A 66 0.86 6.98 -9.34
C PRO A 66 0.14 7.92 -8.37
N TYR A 67 0.61 8.05 -7.13
CA TYR A 67 0.02 8.88 -6.09
C TYR A 67 1.10 9.59 -5.27
N GLN A 68 0.80 10.79 -4.79
CA GLN A 68 1.61 11.46 -3.77
C GLN A 68 1.22 10.94 -2.37
N PRO A 69 2.18 10.60 -1.50
CA PRO A 69 1.90 10.11 -0.15
C PRO A 69 1.05 11.08 0.69
N GLU A 70 1.20 12.38 0.46
CA GLU A 70 0.45 13.43 1.16
C GLU A 70 -1.04 13.36 0.80
N ASP A 71 -1.36 13.15 -0.49
CA ASP A 71 -2.73 13.02 -0.97
C ASP A 71 -3.40 11.75 -0.45
N LEU A 72 -2.64 10.65 -0.34
CA LEU A 72 -3.11 9.41 0.28
C LEU A 72 -3.43 9.63 1.76
N THR A 73 -2.55 10.30 2.48
CA THR A 73 -2.74 10.64 3.90
C THR A 73 -3.97 11.53 4.09
N LEU A 74 -4.11 12.58 3.28
CA LEU A 74 -5.24 13.50 3.34
C LEU A 74 -6.57 12.79 3.02
N SER A 75 -6.56 11.88 2.04
CA SER A 75 -7.72 11.07 1.69
C SER A 75 -8.12 10.12 2.83
N LEU A 76 -7.16 9.48 3.49
CA LEU A 76 -7.42 8.63 4.67
C LEU A 76 -8.02 9.44 5.82
N VAL A 77 -7.49 10.63 6.10
CA VAL A 77 -8.04 11.53 7.13
C VAL A 77 -9.45 11.98 6.77
N ALA A 78 -9.69 12.41 5.53
CA ALA A 78 -11.01 12.82 5.06
C ALA A 78 -12.02 11.67 5.15
N MET A 79 -11.64 10.45 4.76
CA MET A 79 -12.49 9.27 4.93
C MET A 79 -12.79 9.01 6.41
N ALA A 80 -11.80 9.10 7.29
CA ALA A 80 -12.01 8.89 8.73
C ALA A 80 -12.96 9.94 9.34
N LEU A 81 -12.87 11.21 8.91
CA LEU A 81 -13.75 12.29 9.36
C LEU A 81 -15.19 12.15 8.84
N ASN A 82 -15.36 11.61 7.64
CA ASN A 82 -16.66 11.40 7.00
C ASN A 82 -17.30 10.05 7.32
N MET A 83 -16.63 9.20 8.11
CA MET A 83 -17.20 7.93 8.52
C MET A 83 -18.38 8.16 9.47
N PRO A 84 -19.54 7.51 9.25
CA PRO A 84 -20.61 7.53 10.22
C PRO A 84 -20.07 6.99 11.53
N LYS A 85 -20.17 7.79 12.59
CA LYS A 85 -19.89 7.34 13.95
C LYS A 85 -20.86 6.20 14.22
N GLY A 86 -20.34 5.03 14.55
CA GLY A 86 -21.15 3.83 14.77
C GLY A 86 -22.35 4.16 15.65
N SER A 87 -23.54 3.88 15.13
CA SER A 87 -24.81 3.85 15.86
C SER A 87 -24.87 2.66 16.79
#